data_AF-A0A524NID0-F1
#
_entry.id   AF-A0A524NID0-F1
#
_cell.length_a   1.000
_cell.length_b   1.000
_cell.length_c   1.000
_cell.angle_alpha   90.00
_cell.angle_beta   90.00
_cell.angle_gamma   90.00
#
_symmetry.space_group_name_H-M   'P 1'
#
loop_
_entity.id
_entity.type
_entity.pdbx_description
1 polymer ?
#
loop_
_entity_poly.entity_id
_entity_poly.type
_entity_poly.pdbx_seq_one_letter_code
_entity_poly.pdbx_strand_id
1 'polypeptide(L)'
;MAETLHGYRILRSGDLKMLYNKGEIRQVCLGRVQVLNAIYAAVRDQNWTTIPFTVVQETLEEDHDGFTIEIDLEHSSDKVLFRVSISIEAKGNQLTVNYEGTVGSSFLRNR
;
A
#
# COMPACT_ATOMS: atom_id res chain seq x y z
N MET A 1 19.52 6.09 -9.31
CA MET A 1 18.44 6.99 -8.87
C MET A 1 17.12 6.30 -9.19
N ALA A 2 16.23 6.10 -8.22
CA ALA A 2 14.98 5.38 -8.45
C ALA A 2 14.09 6.18 -9.42
N GLU A 3 13.62 5.52 -10.47
CA GLU A 3 12.76 6.13 -11.48
C GLU A 3 11.40 6.46 -10.84
N THR A 4 11.02 7.74 -10.85
CA THR A 4 9.80 8.24 -10.21
C THR A 4 8.86 8.77 -11.29
N LEU A 5 7.60 8.32 -11.29
CA LEU A 5 6.55 8.75 -12.23
C LEU A 5 5.42 9.41 -11.42
N HIS A 6 5.21 10.72 -11.57
CA HIS A 6 4.13 11.46 -10.88
C HIS A 6 4.06 11.22 -9.35
N GLY A 7 5.21 11.08 -8.69
CA GLY A 7 5.29 10.81 -7.24
C GLY A 7 5.25 9.32 -6.86
N TYR A 8 5.09 8.41 -7.81
CA TYR A 8 5.23 6.97 -7.60
C TYR A 8 6.66 6.51 -7.90
N ARG A 9 7.23 5.70 -7.00
CA ARG A 9 8.48 4.97 -7.24
C ARG A 9 8.21 3.73 -8.07
N ILE A 10 9.03 3.46 -9.08
CA ILE A 10 8.99 2.20 -9.80
C ILE A 10 9.76 1.14 -8.99
N LEU A 11 9.09 0.04 -8.66
CA LEU A 11 9.68 -1.11 -7.97
C LEU A 11 9.63 -2.36 -8.85
N ARG A 12 10.60 -3.25 -8.64
CA ARG A 12 10.80 -4.45 -9.45
C ARG A 12 11.22 -5.63 -8.59
N SER A 13 10.82 -6.82 -9.01
CA SER A 13 11.30 -8.10 -8.51
C SER A 13 11.04 -9.11 -9.62
N GLY A 14 12.05 -9.86 -10.05
CA GLY A 14 11.95 -10.72 -11.24
C GLY A 14 11.35 -10.00 -12.45
N ASP A 15 10.28 -10.57 -13.01
CA ASP A 15 9.49 -10.01 -14.12
C ASP A 15 8.37 -9.06 -13.66
N LEU A 16 8.19 -8.88 -12.35
CA LEU A 16 7.23 -7.94 -11.80
C LEU A 16 7.77 -6.50 -11.89
N LYS A 17 6.90 -5.60 -12.34
CA LYS A 17 7.09 -4.14 -12.28
C LYS A 17 5.84 -3.52 -11.70
N MET A 18 5.99 -2.58 -10.78
CA MET A 18 4.85 -1.85 -10.21
C MET A 18 5.22 -0.43 -9.83
N LEU A 19 4.19 0.38 -9.59
CA LEU A 19 4.29 1.72 -9.06
C LEU A 19 3.92 1.71 -7.58
N TYR A 20 4.73 2.35 -6.74
CA TYR A 20 4.52 2.41 -5.31
C TYR A 20 4.49 3.87 -4.81
N ASN A 21 3.54 4.19 -3.94
CA ASN A 21 3.47 5.48 -3.25
C ASN A 21 2.71 5.33 -1.92
N LYS A 22 3.37 5.53 -0.78
CA LYS A 22 2.74 5.61 0.56
C LYS A 22 1.74 4.48 0.85
N GLY A 23 2.18 3.23 0.71
CA GLY A 23 1.35 2.04 0.99
C GLY A 23 0.37 1.67 -0.13
N GLU A 24 0.33 2.44 -1.21
CA GLU A 24 -0.44 2.13 -2.42
C GLU A 24 0.47 1.54 -3.51
N ILE A 25 0.04 0.41 -4.07
CA ILE A 25 0.64 -0.22 -5.24
C ILE A 25 -0.29 -0.03 -6.43
N ARG A 26 0.24 0.37 -7.58
CA ARG A 26 -0.48 0.56 -8.84
C ARG A 26 0.23 -0.14 -9.99
N GLN A 27 -0.53 -0.47 -11.04
CA GLN A 27 -0.01 -0.97 -12.32
C GLN A 27 0.98 -2.14 -12.17
N VAL A 28 0.58 -3.19 -11.44
CA VAL A 28 1.41 -4.39 -11.32
C VAL A 28 1.40 -5.11 -12.67
N CYS A 29 2.57 -5.22 -13.28
CA CYS A 29 2.81 -5.88 -14.54
C CYS A 29 3.68 -7.11 -14.34
N LEU A 30 3.35 -8.20 -15.04
CA LEU A 30 4.23 -9.35 -15.23
C LEU A 30 4.75 -9.33 -16.67
N GLY A 31 6.03 -9.01 -16.84
CA GLY A 31 6.62 -8.73 -18.14
C GLY A 31 5.97 -7.51 -18.81
N ARG A 32 5.22 -7.73 -19.90
CA ARG A 32 4.53 -6.67 -20.66
C ARG A 32 3.03 -6.57 -20.37
N VAL A 33 2.47 -7.45 -19.55
CA VAL A 33 1.03 -7.53 -19.29
C VAL A 33 0.75 -6.96 -17.90
N GLN A 34 -0.13 -5.96 -17.82
CA GLN A 34 -0.65 -5.49 -16.53
C GLN A 34 -1.65 -6.53 -15.99
N VAL A 35 -1.36 -7.08 -14.81
CA VAL A 35 -2.17 -8.13 -14.17
C VAL A 35 -3.02 -7.60 -13.02
N LEU A 36 -2.64 -6.48 -12.41
CA LEU A 36 -3.40 -5.87 -11.32
C LEU A 36 -3.31 -4.34 -11.39
N ASN A 37 -4.44 -3.67 -11.17
CA ASN A 37 -4.49 -2.21 -11.24
C ASN A 37 -4.06 -1.52 -9.94
N ALA A 38 -4.53 -1.98 -8.79
CA ALA A 38 -4.27 -1.32 -7.53
C ALA A 38 -4.37 -2.27 -6.32
N ILE A 39 -3.50 -2.07 -5.33
CA ILE A 39 -3.64 -2.58 -3.95
C ILE A 39 -3.47 -1.37 -3.02
N TYR A 40 -4.46 -1.10 -2.17
CA TYR A 40 -4.45 0.04 -1.26
C TYR A 40 -5.40 -0.17 -0.09
N ALA A 41 -5.06 0.38 1.09
CA ALA A 41 -5.93 0.39 2.26
C ALA A 41 -6.88 1.60 2.22
N ALA A 42 -8.12 1.39 1.78
CA ALA A 42 -9.16 2.40 1.88
C ALA A 42 -10.03 2.16 3.12
N VAL A 43 -10.03 3.12 4.05
CA VAL A 43 -11.04 3.21 5.12
C VAL A 43 -12.16 4.12 4.64
N ARG A 44 -13.41 3.67 4.76
CA ARG A 44 -14.59 4.42 4.31
C ARG A 44 -15.64 4.55 5.41
N ASP A 45 -16.30 5.70 5.46
CA ASP A 45 -17.47 5.91 6.33
C ASP A 45 -18.75 5.32 5.73
N GLN A 46 -19.87 5.48 6.45
CA GLN A 46 -21.19 5.00 5.99
C GLN A 46 -21.67 5.68 4.70
N ASN A 47 -21.09 6.82 4.31
CA ASN A 47 -21.42 7.56 3.11
C ASN A 47 -20.48 7.21 1.94
N TRP A 48 -19.66 6.18 2.09
CA TRP A 48 -18.61 5.78 1.13
C TRP A 48 -17.50 6.82 0.94
N THR A 49 -17.39 7.78 1.85
CA THR A 49 -16.31 8.77 1.85
C THR A 49 -15.02 8.07 2.24
N THR A 50 -13.98 8.18 1.41
CA THR A 50 -12.64 7.70 1.77
C THR A 50 -12.04 8.62 2.81
N ILE A 51 -11.72 8.05 3.98
CA ILE A 51 -11.07 8.77 5.07
C ILE A 51 -9.60 9.03 4.71
N PRO A 52 -9.14 10.29 4.74
CA PRO A 52 -7.75 10.61 4.46
C PRO A 52 -6.83 9.95 5.49
N PHE A 53 -5.57 9.76 5.13
CA PHE A 53 -4.57 9.21 6.02
C PHE A 53 -3.30 10.04 6.05
N THR A 54 -2.53 9.85 7.11
CA THR A 54 -1.14 10.28 7.22
C THR A 54 -0.23 9.07 7.28
N VAL A 55 0.98 9.20 6.72
CA VAL A 55 2.04 8.20 6.91
C VAL A 55 2.70 8.50 8.24
N VAL A 56 2.66 7.53 9.16
CA VAL A 56 3.26 7.64 10.49
C VAL A 56 4.76 7.30 10.42
N GLN A 57 5.08 6.19 9.77
CA GLN A 57 6.44 5.76 9.48
C GLN A 57 6.46 4.87 8.25
N GLU A 58 7.59 4.85 7.55
CA GLU A 58 7.81 4.05 6.35
C GLU A 58 9.28 3.64 6.30
N THR A 59 9.53 2.36 6.08
CA THR A 59 10.83 1.83 5.69
C THR A 59 10.70 1.12 4.36
N LEU A 60 11.72 1.26 3.51
CA LEU A 60 11.80 0.56 2.24
C LEU A 60 13.23 0.07 2.05
N GLU A 61 13.37 -1.23 1.95
CA GLU A 61 14.62 -1.92 1.63
C GLU A 61 14.46 -2.55 0.25
N GLU A 62 15.42 -2.29 -0.63
CA GLU A 62 15.44 -2.85 -1.99
C GLU A 62 16.80 -3.48 -2.22
N ASP A 63 16.80 -4.69 -2.77
CA ASP A 63 18.00 -5.41 -3.17
C ASP A 63 17.94 -5.82 -4.64
N HIS A 64 18.80 -6.75 -5.05
CA HIS A 64 18.90 -7.19 -6.45
C HIS A 64 17.79 -8.16 -6.88
N ASP A 65 17.10 -8.79 -5.94
CA ASP A 65 16.09 -9.83 -6.18
C ASP A 65 14.67 -9.39 -5.76
N GLY A 66 14.56 -8.28 -5.01
CA GLY A 66 13.27 -7.81 -4.55
C GLY A 66 13.31 -6.59 -3.65
N PHE A 67 12.24 -6.42 -2.89
CA PHE A 67 12.08 -5.33 -1.94
C PHE A 67 11.14 -5.71 -0.80
N THR A 68 11.34 -5.04 0.33
CA THR A 68 10.48 -5.10 1.51
C THR A 68 10.11 -3.69 1.94
N ILE A 69 8.84 -3.47 2.25
CA ILE A 69 8.30 -2.20 2.73
C ILE A 69 7.48 -2.47 3.98
N GLU A 70 7.75 -1.72 5.03
CA GLU A 70 6.90 -1.64 6.21
C GLU A 70 6.39 -0.22 6.33
N ILE A 71 5.08 -0.04 6.41
CA ILE A 71 4.47 1.29 6.49
C ILE A 71 3.27 1.30 7.42
N ASP A 72 3.25 2.29 8.31
CA ASP A 72 2.12 2.56 9.20
C ASP A 72 1.35 3.79 8.73
N LEU A 73 0.04 3.63 8.59
CA LEU A 73 -0.89 4.69 8.23
C LEU A 73 -1.88 4.95 9.36
N GLU A 74 -2.23 6.22 9.56
CA GLU A 74 -3.35 6.62 10.42
C GLU A 74 -4.43 7.30 9.56
N HIS A 75 -5.58 6.63 9.43
CA HIS A 75 -6.79 7.21 8.85
C HIS A 75 -7.55 7.96 9.93
N SER A 76 -7.74 9.27 9.73
CA SER A 76 -8.41 10.12 10.71
C SER A 76 -9.41 11.08 10.08
N SER A 77 -10.53 11.25 10.79
CA SER A 77 -11.56 12.27 10.58
C SER A 77 -12.25 12.54 11.92
N ASP A 78 -13.25 13.44 11.96
CA ASP A 78 -14.01 13.75 13.18
C ASP A 78 -14.65 12.52 13.85
N LYS A 79 -14.89 11.43 13.11
CA LYS A 79 -15.65 10.24 13.58
C LYS A 79 -14.88 8.92 13.49
N VAL A 80 -13.76 8.89 12.78
CA VAL A 80 -13.01 7.66 12.49
C VAL A 80 -11.57 7.88 12.88
N LEU A 81 -11.05 6.99 13.72
CA LEU A 81 -9.62 6.80 13.95
C LEU A 81 -9.29 5.33 13.72
N PHE A 82 -8.53 5.07 12.66
CA PHE A 82 -8.16 3.73 12.26
C PHE A 82 -6.68 3.69 11.86
N ARG A 83 -5.92 2.79 12.47
CA ARG A 83 -4.50 2.59 12.15
C ARG A 83 -4.34 1.32 11.34
N VAL A 84 -3.46 1.36 10.36
CA VAL A 84 -3.11 0.19 9.56
C VAL A 84 -1.60 0.06 9.48
N SER A 85 -1.10 -1.13 9.74
CA SER A 85 0.27 -1.53 9.45
C SER A 85 0.25 -2.39 8.18
N ILE A 86 1.10 -2.06 7.21
CA ILE A 86 1.18 -2.74 5.92
C ILE A 86 2.59 -3.27 5.75
N SER A 87 2.70 -4.58 5.52
CA SER A 87 3.94 -5.20 5.05
C SER A 87 3.80 -5.58 3.58
N ILE A 88 4.76 -5.17 2.77
CA ILE A 88 4.84 -5.46 1.33
C ILE A 88 6.17 -6.13 1.08
N GLU A 89 6.15 -7.37 0.60
CA GLU A 89 7.36 -8.09 0.20
C GLU A 89 7.20 -8.54 -1.25
N ALA A 90 8.22 -8.30 -2.07
CA ALA A 90 8.32 -8.89 -3.39
C ALA A 90 9.65 -9.63 -3.55
N LYS A 91 9.58 -10.86 -4.08
CA LYS A 91 10.76 -11.69 -4.36
C LYS A 91 10.53 -12.58 -5.59
N GLY A 92 11.46 -12.57 -6.54
CA GLY A 92 11.27 -13.22 -7.84
C GLY A 92 9.98 -12.73 -8.52
N ASN A 93 9.00 -13.62 -8.74
CA ASN A 93 7.71 -13.26 -9.35
C ASN A 93 6.53 -13.28 -8.36
N GLN A 94 6.82 -13.19 -7.06
CA GLN A 94 5.82 -13.19 -6.00
C GLN A 94 5.76 -11.81 -5.32
N LEU A 95 4.53 -11.31 -5.13
CA LEU A 95 4.23 -10.12 -4.34
C LEU A 95 3.27 -10.52 -3.23
N THR A 96 3.66 -10.28 -1.98
CA THR A 96 2.86 -10.51 -0.78
C THR A 96 2.55 -9.16 -0.15
N VAL A 97 1.29 -8.91 0.18
CA VAL A 97 0.85 -7.69 0.87
C VAL A 97 -0.02 -8.10 2.05
N ASN A 98 0.38 -7.72 3.26
CA ASN A 98 -0.40 -7.95 4.47
C ASN A 98 -0.88 -6.62 5.04
N TYR A 99 -2.07 -6.65 5.63
CA TYR A 99 -2.69 -5.51 6.29
C TYR A 99 -3.12 -5.92 7.69
N GLU A 100 -2.66 -5.19 8.70
CA GLU A 100 -3.11 -5.33 10.08
C GLU A 100 -3.77 -4.03 10.53
N GLY A 101 -5.07 -4.09 10.79
CA GLY A 101 -5.88 -2.93 11.14
C GLY A 101 -6.25 -2.88 12.61
N THR A 102 -6.01 -1.74 13.25
CA THR A 102 -6.43 -1.47 14.63
C THR A 102 -7.35 -0.27 14.70
N VAL A 103 -8.42 -0.44 15.47
CA VAL A 103 -9.50 0.52 15.60
C VAL A 103 -9.24 1.38 16.84
N GLY A 104 -9.10 2.69 16.66
CA GLY A 104 -8.88 3.65 17.76
C GLY A 104 -10.17 4.28 18.31
N SER A 105 -11.30 4.11 17.60
CA SER A 105 -12.61 4.64 17.98
C SER A 105 -13.71 3.66 17.56
N SER A 106 -14.89 3.70 18.20
CA SER A 106 -16.04 2.94 17.70
C SER A 106 -16.30 3.29 16.23
N PHE A 107 -16.36 2.28 15.36
CA PHE A 107 -16.62 2.45 13.93
C PHE A 107 -17.61 1.38 13.46
N LEU A 108 -18.40 1.72 12.44
CA LEU A 108 -19.31 0.78 11.80
C LEU A 108 -18.51 -0.06 10.81
N ARG A 109 -18.73 -1.38 10.86
CA ARG A 109 -18.16 -2.35 9.92
C ARG A 109 -19.25 -2.82 8.97
N ASN A 110 -18.93 -2.95 7.68
CA ASN A 110 -19.80 -3.67 6.74
C ASN A 110 -19.94 -5.14 7.20
N ARG A 111 -21.19 -5.59 7.29
CA ARG A 111 -21.54 -6.93 7.71
C ARG A 111 -21.21 -7.95 6.64
#